data_AF-A0A952BXP0-F1
#
_entry.id   AF-A0A952BXP0-F1
#
_cell.length_a   1.000
_cell.length_b   1.000
_cell.length_c   1.000
_cell.angle_alpha   90.00
_cell.angle_beta   90.00
_cell.angle_gamma   90.00
#
_symmetry.space_group_name_H-M   'P 1'
#
loop_
_entity.id
_entity.type
_entity.pdbx_description
1 polymer ?
#
loop_
_entity_poly.entity_id
_entity_poly.type
_entity_poly.pdbx_seq_one_letter_code
_entity_poly.pdbx_strand_id
1 'polypeptide(L)'
;MSAKLLTQMVRFAISETRVDRAYAFDSEGMLVEHAVLDSRSTAAPDISDYMHSLVRRALSTGQLVLSNNTFIDPSEAPSTNTSIKNLRIFVVIPIRGIGALFLDQPIGSGVVPRPTIDRMVAMCQRLADREDPESLTDTDIKALYVGP
;
A
#
# COMPACT_ATOMS: atom_id res chain seq x y z
N MET A 1 -13.28 9.64 -10.08
CA MET A 1 -13.58 8.22 -10.43
C MET A 1 -12.33 7.43 -10.11
N SER A 2 -12.40 6.57 -9.07
CA SER A 2 -11.39 5.60 -8.58
C SER A 2 -11.66 5.18 -7.12
N ALA A 3 -12.43 5.97 -6.35
CA ALA A 3 -12.52 5.82 -4.90
C ALA A 3 -13.16 4.51 -4.41
N LYS A 4 -14.22 4.04 -5.08
CA LYS A 4 -14.86 2.76 -4.75
C LYS A 4 -13.88 1.59 -4.92
N LEU A 5 -13.21 1.53 -6.06
CA LEU A 5 -12.26 0.48 -6.38
C LEU A 5 -11.07 0.49 -5.41
N LEU A 6 -10.49 1.67 -5.18
CA LEU A 6 -9.41 1.85 -4.21
C LEU A 6 -9.81 1.42 -2.80
N THR A 7 -11.05 1.69 -2.40
CA THR A 7 -11.60 1.23 -1.12
C THR A 7 -11.67 -0.29 -1.04
N GLN A 8 -12.17 -0.95 -2.10
CA GLN A 8 -12.21 -2.41 -2.16
C GLN A 8 -10.79 -3.01 -2.12
N MET A 9 -9.85 -2.38 -2.83
CA MET A 9 -8.45 -2.80 -2.88
C MET A 9 -7.75 -2.70 -1.52
N VAL A 10 -8.01 -1.65 -0.73
CA VAL A 10 -7.48 -1.51 0.64
C VAL A 10 -7.98 -2.65 1.54
N ARG A 11 -9.28 -2.95 1.49
CA ARG A 11 -9.89 -4.04 2.27
C ARG A 11 -9.29 -5.40 1.89
N PHE A 12 -9.16 -5.64 0.59
CA PHE A 12 -8.56 -6.85 0.06
C PHE A 12 -7.08 -6.98 0.48
N ALA A 13 -6.32 -5.90 0.38
CA ALA A 13 -4.91 -5.89 0.76
C ALA A 13 -4.74 -6.25 2.24
N ILE A 14 -5.52 -5.69 3.15
CA ILE A 14 -5.45 -6.06 4.58
C ILE A 14 -5.82 -7.53 4.81
N SER A 15 -6.86 -8.04 4.15
CA SER A 15 -7.27 -9.44 4.36
C SER A 15 -6.19 -10.44 3.94
N GLU A 16 -5.49 -10.16 2.83
CA GLU A 16 -4.47 -11.06 2.27
C GLU A 16 -3.09 -10.90 2.89
N THR A 17 -2.70 -9.67 3.22
CA THR A 17 -1.35 -9.38 3.72
C THR A 17 -1.27 -9.35 5.24
N ARG A 18 -2.40 -9.15 5.93
CA ARG A 18 -2.47 -8.93 7.39
C ARG A 18 -1.56 -7.79 7.86
N VAL A 19 -1.30 -6.80 7.00
CA VAL A 19 -0.56 -5.62 7.43
C VAL A 19 -1.34 -4.82 8.47
N ASP A 20 -0.60 -4.18 9.35
CA ASP A 20 -1.14 -3.31 10.40
C ASP A 20 -1.98 -2.17 9.79
N ARG A 21 -1.49 -1.55 8.71
CA ARG A 21 -2.21 -0.47 8.01
C ARG A 21 -2.08 -0.59 6.50
N ALA A 22 -3.15 -0.23 5.80
CA ALA A 22 -3.15 -0.07 4.35
C ALA A 22 -3.83 1.25 3.97
N TYR A 23 -3.34 1.88 2.92
CA TYR A 23 -3.84 3.14 2.40
C TYR A 23 -3.98 3.04 0.89
N ALA A 24 -4.95 3.75 0.35
CA ALA A 24 -5.07 4.01 -1.07
C ALA A 24 -4.92 5.49 -1.36
N PHE A 25 -4.11 5.78 -2.36
CA PHE A 25 -3.94 7.11 -2.93
C PHE A 25 -4.47 7.11 -4.35
N ASP A 26 -5.05 8.22 -4.79
CA ASP A 26 -5.41 8.41 -6.21
C ASP A 26 -4.18 8.67 -7.09
N SER A 27 -4.41 8.90 -8.38
CA SER A 27 -3.35 9.21 -9.36
C SER A 27 -2.62 10.52 -9.09
N GLU A 28 -3.19 11.43 -8.30
CA GLU A 28 -2.57 12.69 -7.89
C GLU A 28 -1.78 12.52 -6.58
N GLY A 29 -1.85 11.34 -5.96
CA GLY A 29 -1.18 11.04 -4.70
C GLY A 29 -1.95 11.57 -3.48
N MET A 30 -3.24 11.88 -3.63
CA MET A 30 -4.11 12.26 -2.53
C MET A 30 -4.68 11.01 -1.85
N LEU A 31 -4.75 11.02 -0.51
CA LEU A 31 -5.31 9.92 0.24
C LEU A 31 -6.81 9.79 -0.04
N VAL A 32 -7.24 8.59 -0.42
CA VAL A 32 -8.63 8.27 -0.75
C VAL A 32 -9.28 7.40 0.31
N GLU A 33 -8.57 6.37 0.79
CA GLU A 33 -9.07 5.44 1.79
C GLU A 33 -7.91 4.90 2.64
N HIS A 34 -8.21 4.50 3.87
CA HIS A 34 -7.29 3.76 4.71
C HIS A 34 -8.03 2.70 5.52
N ALA A 35 -7.30 1.67 5.92
CA ALA A 35 -7.79 0.69 6.87
C ALA A 35 -6.66 0.27 7.81
N VAL A 36 -7.05 -0.09 9.02
CA VAL A 36 -6.15 -0.50 10.10
C VAL A 36 -6.65 -1.84 10.61
N LEU A 37 -5.73 -2.80 10.80
CA LEU A 37 -6.08 -4.14 11.27
C LEU A 37 -6.50 -4.13 12.74
N ASP A 38 -5.83 -3.33 13.59
CA ASP A 38 -6.24 -3.10 14.99
C ASP A 38 -7.08 -1.83 15.12
N SER A 39 -8.39 -2.00 15.34
CA SER A 39 -9.38 -0.95 15.48
C SER A 39 -9.23 -0.10 16.75
N ARG A 40 -8.29 -0.42 17.65
CA ARG A 40 -7.95 0.44 18.80
C ARG A 40 -7.23 1.73 18.40
N SER A 41 -6.68 1.79 17.19
CA SER A 41 -6.12 3.00 16.59
C SER A 41 -7.19 3.66 15.71
N THR A 42 -8.04 4.49 16.31
CA THR A 42 -9.18 5.15 15.61
C THR A 42 -8.82 6.44 14.89
N ALA A 43 -7.58 6.95 15.04
CA ALA A 43 -7.16 8.16 14.35
C ALA A 43 -6.73 7.84 12.91
N ALA A 44 -7.25 8.61 11.95
CA ALA A 44 -6.69 8.69 10.61
C ALA A 44 -5.18 8.98 10.75
N PRO A 45 -4.29 8.11 10.24
CA PRO A 45 -2.86 8.29 10.47
C PRO A 45 -2.38 9.55 9.76
N ASP A 46 -1.56 10.37 10.44
CA ASP A 46 -0.87 11.47 9.77
C ASP A 46 -0.01 10.92 8.63
N ILE A 47 -0.32 11.34 7.41
CA ILE A 47 0.48 10.99 6.23
C ILE A 47 1.70 11.90 6.25
N SER A 48 2.88 11.31 6.43
CA SER A 48 4.12 12.08 6.43
C SER A 48 4.56 12.47 5.01
N ASP A 49 5.37 13.53 4.90
CA ASP A 49 6.01 13.92 3.64
C ASP A 49 6.82 12.76 3.03
N TYR A 50 7.42 11.94 3.90
CA TYR A 50 8.13 10.74 3.47
C TYR A 50 7.19 9.72 2.80
N MET A 51 6.03 9.42 3.41
CA MET A 51 5.03 8.56 2.78
C MET A 51 4.59 9.13 1.43
N HIS A 52 4.29 10.42 1.35
CA HIS A 52 3.96 11.08 0.09
C HIS A 52 5.08 10.96 -0.95
N SER A 53 6.35 11.07 -0.55
CA SER A 53 7.48 10.91 -1.45
C SER A 53 7.57 9.49 -2.05
N LEU A 54 7.27 8.47 -1.24
CA LEU A 54 7.25 7.07 -1.70
C LEU A 54 6.09 6.82 -2.66
N VAL A 55 4.91 7.36 -2.37
CA VAL A 55 3.73 7.30 -3.24
C VAL A 55 4.01 7.99 -4.57
N ARG A 56 4.51 9.22 -4.55
CA ARG A 56 4.88 9.95 -5.78
C ARG A 56 5.91 9.19 -6.61
N ARG A 57 6.93 8.62 -5.97
CA ARG A 57 7.94 7.79 -6.65
C ARG A 57 7.32 6.55 -7.29
N ALA A 58 6.44 5.84 -6.59
CA ALA A 58 5.76 4.67 -7.13
C ALA A 58 4.87 5.04 -8.33
N LEU A 59 4.08 6.10 -8.21
CA LEU A 59 3.20 6.60 -9.27
C LEU A 59 4.01 7.08 -10.49
N SER A 60 5.12 7.80 -10.29
CA SER A 60 5.91 8.34 -11.39
C SER A 60 6.71 7.27 -12.14
N THR A 61 7.15 6.22 -11.44
CA THR A 61 7.93 5.13 -12.05
C THR A 61 7.06 3.97 -12.54
N GLY A 62 5.84 3.83 -12.02
CA GLY A 62 5.02 2.64 -12.22
C GLY A 62 5.62 1.37 -11.60
N GLN A 63 6.62 1.51 -10.71
CA GLN A 63 7.32 0.39 -10.09
C GLN A 63 6.96 0.23 -8.61
N LEU A 64 7.03 -1.02 -8.13
CA LEU A 64 6.95 -1.35 -6.71
C LEU A 64 8.05 -0.60 -5.95
N VAL A 65 7.68 0.10 -4.88
CA VAL A 65 8.63 0.73 -3.96
C VAL A 65 8.61 -0.03 -2.64
N LEU A 66 9.79 -0.48 -2.20
CA LEU A 66 10.02 -1.06 -0.88
C LEU A 66 10.88 -0.09 -0.08
N SER A 67 10.45 0.25 1.14
CA SER A 67 11.21 1.12 2.03
C SER A 67 10.97 0.78 3.50
N ASN A 68 11.55 1.59 4.38
CA ASN A 68 11.33 1.54 5.82
C ASN A 68 11.42 2.94 6.44
N ASN A 69 11.06 3.06 7.71
CA ASN A 69 11.11 4.33 8.45
C ASN A 69 12.48 4.65 9.08
N THR A 70 13.56 4.00 8.64
CA THR A 70 14.92 4.26 9.15
C THR A 70 15.60 5.41 8.40
N PHE A 71 15.12 5.72 7.19
CA PHE A 71 15.68 6.74 6.28
C PHE A 71 14.59 7.75 5.90
N ILE A 72 14.12 8.52 6.87
CA ILE A 72 13.05 9.53 6.67
C ILE A 72 13.65 10.86 6.21
N ASP A 73 14.85 11.22 6.69
CA ASP A 73 15.56 12.44 6.31
C ASP A 73 17.07 12.15 6.11
N PRO A 74 17.64 12.38 4.91
CA PRO A 74 19.08 12.24 4.68
C PRO A 74 19.92 13.34 5.36
N SER A 75 19.30 14.42 5.85
CA SER A 75 19.96 15.49 6.61
C SER A 75 19.97 15.23 8.12
N GLU A 76 19.10 14.35 8.61
CA GLU A 76 19.20 13.79 9.95
C GLU A 76 20.14 12.58 9.90
N ALA A 77 21.16 12.56 10.75
CA ALA A 77 21.92 11.34 10.98
C ALA A 77 20.92 10.22 11.31
N PRO A 78 21.04 8.99 10.75
CA PRO A 78 20.14 7.90 11.08
C PRO A 78 20.02 7.84 12.59
N SER A 79 18.82 8.07 13.13
CA SER A 79 18.61 7.98 14.57
C SER A 79 18.81 6.50 14.91
N THR A 80 20.04 6.13 15.25
CA THR A 80 20.48 4.78 15.62
C THR A 80 19.77 4.26 16.87
N ASN A 81 18.90 5.09 17.48
CA ASN A 81 18.00 4.77 18.58
C ASN A 81 16.55 4.44 18.17
N THR A 82 16.26 4.22 16.88
CA THR A 82 14.99 3.55 16.53
C THR A 82 15.11 2.09 16.98
N SER A 83 14.64 1.79 18.19
CA SER A 83 14.50 0.41 18.68
C SER A 83 13.88 -0.44 17.59
N ILE A 84 14.34 -1.68 17.39
CA ILE A 84 13.77 -2.63 16.42
C ILE A 84 12.24 -2.71 16.53
N LYS A 85 11.70 -2.47 17.73
CA LYS A 85 10.25 -2.38 18.03
C LYS A 85 9.50 -1.31 17.23
N ASN A 86 10.19 -0.25 16.80
CA ASN A 86 9.61 0.89 16.10
C ASN A 86 9.92 0.86 14.59
N LEU A 87 10.71 -0.12 14.11
CA LEU A 87 10.99 -0.23 12.68
C LEU A 87 9.74 -0.73 11.94
N ARG A 88 9.43 -0.07 10.83
CA ARG A 88 8.30 -0.38 9.96
C ARG A 88 8.77 -0.53 8.52
N ILE A 89 8.19 -1.49 7.81
CA ILE A 89 8.38 -1.72 6.39
C ILE A 89 7.21 -1.09 5.64
N PHE A 90 7.54 -0.40 4.57
CA PHE A 90 6.60 0.22 3.66
C PHE A 90 6.67 -0.48 2.30
N VAL A 91 5.51 -0.82 1.76
CA VAL A 91 5.38 -1.37 0.41
C VAL A 91 4.39 -0.51 -0.36
N VAL A 92 4.83 0.09 -1.46
CA VAL A 92 3.96 0.91 -2.32
C VAL A 92 3.79 0.24 -3.68
N ILE A 93 2.55 -0.10 -4.02
CA ILE A 93 2.17 -0.79 -5.24
C ILE A 93 1.38 0.19 -6.12
N PRO A 94 1.96 0.69 -7.22
CA PRO A 94 1.24 1.57 -8.12
C PRO A 94 0.21 0.78 -8.95
N ILE A 95 -0.93 1.41 -9.22
CA ILE A 95 -1.98 0.93 -10.10
C ILE A 95 -2.10 1.94 -11.25
N ARG A 96 -1.58 1.58 -12.43
CA ARG A 96 -1.45 2.46 -13.58
C ARG A 96 -2.78 3.12 -13.94
N GLY A 97 -2.80 4.45 -14.01
CA GLY A 97 -3.98 5.24 -14.35
C GLY A 97 -5.04 5.36 -13.25
N ILE A 98 -4.83 4.76 -12.07
CA ILE A 98 -5.83 4.70 -10.99
C ILE A 98 -5.29 5.32 -9.70
N GLY A 99 -4.08 4.95 -9.27
CA GLY A 99 -3.54 5.37 -7.99
C GLY A 99 -2.46 4.45 -7.44
N ALA A 100 -2.37 4.32 -6.12
CA ALA A 100 -1.40 3.44 -5.46
C ALA A 100 -1.94 2.86 -4.15
N LEU A 101 -1.51 1.64 -3.82
CA LEU A 101 -1.67 1.07 -2.49
C LEU A 101 -0.39 1.26 -1.69
N PHE A 102 -0.53 1.66 -0.43
CA PHE A 102 0.56 1.74 0.53
C PHE A 102 0.28 0.78 1.67
N LEU A 103 1.21 -0.14 1.93
CA LEU A 103 1.14 -1.11 3.01
C LEU A 103 2.19 -0.77 4.06
N ASP A 104 1.78 -0.78 5.32
CA ASP A 104 2.61 -0.40 6.44
C ASP A 104 2.55 -1.48 7.53
N GLN A 105 3.72 -2.02 7.86
CA GLN A 105 3.86 -3.13 8.80
C GLN A 105 5.04 -2.92 9.74
N PRO A 106 4.86 -2.99 11.07
CA PRO A 106 5.99 -3.07 12.00
C PRO A 106 6.77 -4.38 11.79
N ILE A 107 8.10 -4.29 11.70
CA ILE A 107 8.99 -5.44 11.46
C ILE A 107 8.82 -6.50 12.56
N GLY A 108 8.59 -6.07 13.80
CA GLY A 108 8.35 -6.97 14.94
C GLY A 108 7.11 -7.86 14.78
N SER A 109 6.15 -7.47 13.94
CA SER A 109 4.94 -8.24 13.64
C SER A 109 5.10 -9.15 12.42
N GLY A 110 6.33 -9.30 11.89
CA GLY A 110 6.64 -10.07 10.70
C GLY A 110 6.62 -9.24 9.42
N VAL A 111 7.04 -9.86 8.32
CA VAL A 111 7.10 -9.25 6.98
C VAL A 111 6.10 -9.90 6.04
N VAL A 112 5.52 -9.12 5.14
CA VAL A 112 4.64 -9.68 4.11
C VAL A 112 5.47 -10.60 3.21
N PRO A 113 5.08 -11.87 3.00
CA PRO A 113 5.83 -12.78 2.16
C PRO A 113 5.94 -12.24 0.73
N ARG A 114 7.13 -12.34 0.13
CA ARG A 114 7.37 -11.90 -1.25
C ARG A 114 6.35 -12.46 -2.26
N PRO A 115 5.98 -13.77 -2.23
CA PRO A 115 4.96 -14.28 -3.14
C PRO A 115 3.60 -13.59 -3.03
N THR A 116 3.24 -13.10 -1.83
CA THR A 116 2.01 -12.32 -1.61
C THR A 116 2.11 -10.95 -2.29
N ILE A 117 3.25 -10.26 -2.14
CA ILE A 117 3.49 -8.98 -2.82
C ILE A 117 3.49 -9.17 -4.35
N ASP A 118 4.18 -10.19 -4.86
CA ASP A 118 4.25 -10.45 -6.30
C ASP A 118 2.85 -10.70 -6.89
N ARG A 119 2.00 -11.48 -6.21
CA ARG A 119 0.60 -11.68 -6.62
C ARG A 119 -0.24 -10.40 -6.56
N MET A 120 -0.03 -9.55 -5.55
CA MET A 120 -0.69 -8.25 -5.47
C MET A 120 -0.30 -7.32 -6.64
N VAL A 121 0.99 -7.28 -6.98
CA VAL A 121 1.47 -6.50 -8.13
C VAL A 121 0.83 -7.02 -9.42
N ALA A 122 0.83 -8.34 -9.64
CA ALA A 122 0.21 -8.95 -10.80
C ALA A 122 -1.30 -8.65 -10.88
N MET A 123 -2.02 -8.72 -9.75
CA MET A 123 -3.43 -8.34 -9.67
C MET A 123 -3.64 -6.87 -10.05
N CYS A 124 -2.82 -5.95 -9.52
CA CYS A 124 -2.92 -4.52 -9.83
C CYS A 124 -2.67 -4.22 -11.31
N GLN A 125 -1.72 -4.93 -11.94
CA GLN A 125 -1.46 -4.84 -13.38
C GLN A 125 -2.67 -5.30 -14.20
N ARG A 126 -3.20 -6.49 -13.90
CA ARG A 126 -4.41 -7.03 -14.58
C ARG A 126 -5.59 -6.09 -14.45
N LEU A 127 -5.75 -5.45 -13.29
CA LEU A 127 -6.81 -4.50 -13.02
C LEU A 127 -6.65 -3.21 -13.83
N ALA A 128 -5.42 -2.70 -13.96
CA ALA A 128 -5.11 -1.52 -14.76
C ALA A 128 -5.29 -1.73 -16.28
N ASP A 129 -5.27 -2.98 -16.75
CA ASP A 129 -5.46 -3.31 -18.16
C ASP A 129 -6.93 -3.54 -18.55
N ARG A 130 -7.88 -3.39 -17.62
CA ARG A 130 -9.31 -3.51 -17.91
C ARG A 130 -9.91 -2.19 -18.41
N GLU A 131 -10.87 -2.28 -19.33
CA GLU A 131 -11.61 -1.12 -19.85
C GLU A 131 -12.53 -0.47 -18.79
N ASP A 132 -13.15 -1.28 -17.93
CA ASP A 132 -14.01 -0.81 -16.85
C ASP A 132 -13.64 -1.49 -15.52
N PRO A 133 -12.66 -0.95 -14.78
CA PRO A 133 -12.26 -1.50 -13.49
C PRO A 133 -13.23 -1.12 -12.35
N GLU A 134 -14.15 -0.16 -12.54
CA GLU A 134 -15.06 0.30 -11.46
C GLU A 134 -16.28 -0.62 -11.23
N SER A 135 -16.61 -1.46 -12.23
CA SER A 135 -17.67 -2.47 -12.12
C SER A 135 -17.25 -3.73 -11.35
N LEU A 136 -15.96 -3.87 -10.99
CA LEU A 136 -15.46 -5.05 -10.29
C LEU A 136 -16.09 -5.22 -8.90
N THR A 137 -16.46 -6.47 -8.61
CA THR A 137 -16.87 -6.92 -7.28
C THR A 137 -15.67 -7.43 -6.48
N ASP A 138 -15.85 -7.60 -5.17
CA ASP A 138 -14.82 -8.19 -4.31
C ASP A 138 -14.46 -9.62 -4.76
N THR A 139 -15.42 -10.35 -5.33
CA THR A 139 -15.21 -11.67 -5.92
C THR A 139 -14.31 -11.60 -7.15
N ASP A 140 -14.49 -10.59 -8.01
CA ASP A 140 -13.66 -10.41 -9.19
C ASP A 140 -12.22 -10.04 -8.81
N ILE A 141 -12.04 -9.14 -7.82
CA ILE A 141 -10.72 -8.77 -7.29
C ILE A 141 -10.00 -10.02 -6.76
N LYS A 142 -10.70 -10.86 -5.99
CA LYS A 142 -10.13 -12.11 -5.49
C LYS A 142 -9.75 -13.07 -6.62
N ALA A 143 -10.57 -13.18 -7.66
CA ALA A 143 -10.25 -14.01 -8.83
C ALA A 143 -9.00 -13.51 -9.55
N LEU A 144 -8.83 -12.18 -9.67
CA LEU A 144 -7.64 -11.57 -10.26
C LEU A 144 -6.36 -11.86 -9.45
N TYR A 145 -6.45 -12.02 -8.14
CA TYR A 145 -5.33 -12.35 -7.27
C TYR A 145 -4.92 -13.84 -7.33
N VAL A 146 -5.90 -14.74 -7.51
CA VAL A 146 -5.66 -16.20 -7.56
C VAL A 146 -5.30 -16.68 -8.98
N GLY A 147 -5.68 -15.93 -10.01
CA GLY A 147 -5.46 -16.31 -11.41
C GLY A 147 -3.99 -16.63 -11.74
N PRO A 148 -3.75 -17.53 -12.71
CA PRO A 148 -2.45 -18.15 -13.01
C PRO A 148 -1.31 -17.14 -13.23
#